data_AF-A0A452XIG9-F1
#
_entry.id   AF-A0A452XIG9-F1
#
_cell.length_a   1.000
_cell.length_b   1.000
_cell.length_c   1.000
_cell.angle_alpha   90.00
_cell.angle_beta   90.00
_cell.angle_gamma   90.00
#
_symmetry.space_group_name_H-M   'P 1'
#
loop_
_entity.id
_entity.type
_entity.pdbx_description
1 polymer ?
#
loop_
_entity_poly.entity_id
_entity_poly.type
_entity_poly.pdbx_seq_one_letter_code
_entity_poly.pdbx_strand_id
1 'polypeptide(L)'
;HNFCLKCFEKWVNSGKRTCGKCRGPIPSKMASQPRINAALVAVIRMARTAKNASAGGSGNPVHYIRNEARPDKAFTTDRAKKAGKANASSGQIFVTIAPDHFGPIPAENDPKRRLGVLVGETWEDRLECRQWGAHFPHVAGIAGQSEHGAQSVALSGGYIDDEDHGEWFLYTGSGGRDLSGNKRTNKEQSSDQKFDKMNAALRLSCKKGYPVRVVR
;
A
#
# COMPACT_ATOMS: atom_id res chain seq x y z
N HIS A 1 1.92 -12.58 -35.81
CA HIS A 1 2.82 -11.81 -34.93
C HIS A 1 2.26 -11.76 -33.52
N ASN A 2 3.10 -11.89 -32.50
CA ASN A 2 2.67 -11.81 -31.10
C ASN A 2 2.87 -10.39 -30.54
N PHE A 3 1.91 -9.94 -29.73
CA PHE A 3 1.93 -8.68 -28.99
C PHE A 3 1.61 -8.97 -27.53
N CYS A 4 2.11 -8.13 -26.62
CA CYS A 4 1.58 -8.09 -25.27
C CYS A 4 0.12 -7.61 -25.35
N LEU A 5 -0.79 -8.19 -24.54
CA LEU A 5 -2.22 -7.85 -24.60
C LEU A 5 -2.44 -6.34 -24.44
N LYS A 6 -1.81 -5.74 -23.42
CA LYS A 6 -1.83 -4.29 -23.16
C LYS A 6 -1.34 -3.44 -24.35
N CYS A 7 -0.33 -3.93 -25.07
CA CYS A 7 0.25 -3.27 -26.23
C CYS A 7 -0.70 -3.32 -27.43
N PHE A 8 -1.34 -4.48 -27.62
CA PHE A 8 -2.32 -4.71 -28.67
C PHE A 8 -3.58 -3.87 -28.45
N GLU A 9 -4.12 -3.87 -27.23
CA GLU A 9 -5.27 -3.05 -26.85
C GLU A 9 -4.99 -1.56 -27.05
N LYS A 10 -3.83 -1.07 -26.59
CA LYS A 10 -3.41 0.31 -26.83
C LYS A 10 -3.33 0.63 -28.33
N TRP A 11 -2.82 -0.30 -29.13
CA TRP A 11 -2.69 -0.13 -30.59
C TRP A 11 -4.06 -0.04 -31.28
N VAL A 12 -4.96 -0.98 -30.98
CA VAL A 12 -6.32 -1.02 -31.56
C VAL A 12 -7.16 0.16 -31.09
N ASN A 13 -7.08 0.52 -29.80
CA ASN A 13 -7.82 1.65 -29.22
C ASN A 13 -7.35 3.00 -29.77
N SER A 14 -6.13 3.07 -30.34
CA SER A 14 -5.65 4.25 -31.08
C SER A 14 -6.16 4.32 -32.52
N GLY A 15 -7.14 3.50 -32.89
CA GLY A 15 -7.77 3.47 -34.22
C GLY A 15 -6.97 2.69 -35.28
N LYS A 16 -5.81 2.13 -34.91
CA LYS A 16 -4.94 1.41 -35.85
C LYS A 16 -5.45 0.00 -36.11
N ARG A 17 -5.90 -0.26 -37.34
CA ARG A 17 -6.44 -1.56 -37.79
C ARG A 17 -5.44 -2.43 -38.55
N THR A 18 -4.15 -2.12 -38.48
CA THR A 18 -3.08 -2.89 -39.12
C THR A 18 -2.05 -3.35 -38.11
N CYS A 19 -1.43 -4.50 -38.36
CA CYS A 19 -0.39 -5.07 -37.52
C CYS A 19 0.86 -4.18 -37.54
N GLY A 20 1.36 -3.76 -36.38
CA GLY A 20 2.57 -2.92 -36.30
C GLY A 20 3.88 -3.56 -36.83
N LYS A 21 3.87 -4.85 -37.20
CA LYS A 21 5.02 -5.58 -37.76
C LYS A 21 4.90 -5.85 -39.26
N CYS A 22 3.89 -6.62 -39.70
CA CYS A 22 3.69 -6.90 -41.14
C CYS A 22 2.84 -5.85 -41.86
N ARG A 23 2.24 -4.89 -41.16
CA ARG A 23 1.25 -3.94 -41.70
C ARG A 23 -0.01 -4.59 -42.30
N GLY A 24 -0.16 -5.92 -42.20
CA GLY A 24 -1.38 -6.62 -42.62
C GLY A 24 -2.61 -6.22 -41.79
N PRO A 25 -3.83 -6.34 -42.35
CA PRO A 25 -5.06 -5.96 -41.68
C PRO A 25 -5.32 -6.84 -40.44
N ILE A 26 -5.78 -6.22 -39.36
CA ILE A 26 -6.23 -6.91 -38.14
C ILE A 26 -7.73 -7.17 -38.29
N PRO A 27 -8.19 -8.45 -38.31
CA PRO A 27 -9.61 -8.76 -38.40
C PRO A 27 -10.43 -8.12 -37.28
N SER A 28 -11.63 -7.65 -37.59
CA SER A 28 -12.54 -7.00 -36.63
C SER A 28 -12.78 -7.85 -35.38
N LYS A 29 -13.00 -9.15 -35.56
CA LYS A 29 -13.16 -10.13 -34.48
C LYS A 29 -11.93 -10.24 -33.57
N MET A 30 -10.73 -10.11 -34.13
CA MET A 30 -9.48 -10.14 -33.36
C MET A 30 -9.26 -8.82 -32.60
N ALA A 31 -9.70 -7.69 -33.16
CA ALA A 31 -9.64 -6.38 -32.50
C ALA A 31 -10.59 -6.29 -31.30
N SER A 32 -11.79 -6.88 -31.39
CA SER A 32 -12.76 -6.89 -30.29
C SER A 32 -12.54 -8.02 -29.27
N GLN A 33 -11.97 -9.15 -29.70
CA GLN A 33 -11.73 -10.33 -28.87
C GLN A 33 -10.33 -10.89 -29.15
N PRO A 34 -9.27 -10.29 -28.58
CA PRO A 34 -7.91 -10.76 -28.77
C PRO A 34 -7.76 -12.17 -28.19
N ARG A 35 -7.27 -13.10 -29.01
CA ARG A 35 -7.00 -14.47 -28.57
C ARG A 35 -5.66 -14.54 -27.85
N ILE A 36 -5.68 -15.05 -26.62
CA ILE A 36 -4.47 -15.30 -25.84
C ILE A 36 -3.94 -16.69 -26.22
N ASN A 37 -2.69 -16.76 -26.68
CA ASN A 37 -2.03 -18.05 -26.92
C ASN A 37 -1.57 -18.64 -25.58
N ALA A 38 -2.42 -19.46 -24.96
CA ALA A 38 -2.18 -20.04 -23.64
C ALA A 38 -0.90 -20.89 -23.58
N ALA A 39 -0.59 -21.64 -24.65
CA ALA A 39 0.64 -22.43 -24.74
C ALA A 39 1.89 -21.54 -24.72
N LEU A 40 1.89 -20.44 -25.49
CA LEU A 40 2.98 -19.46 -25.48
C LEU A 40 3.12 -18.77 -24.12
N VAL A 41 2.00 -18.46 -23.44
CA VAL A 41 2.02 -17.89 -22.08
C VAL A 41 2.62 -18.88 -21.08
N ALA A 42 2.26 -20.16 -21.16
CA ALA A 42 2.82 -21.21 -20.30
C ALA A 42 4.34 -21.34 -20.51
N VAL A 43 4.80 -21.37 -21.77
CA VAL A 43 6.24 -21.43 -22.11
C VAL A 43 6.98 -20.19 -21.62
N ILE A 44 6.43 -18.98 -21.79
CA ILE A 44 7.06 -17.75 -21.28
C ILE A 44 7.16 -17.76 -19.75
N ARG A 45 6.14 -18.26 -19.05
CA ARG A 45 6.16 -18.41 -17.60
C ARG A 45 7.23 -19.40 -17.16
N MET A 46 7.27 -20.59 -17.76
CA MET A 46 8.30 -21.60 -17.50
C MET A 46 9.70 -21.08 -17.80
N ALA A 47 9.90 -20.37 -18.92
CA ALA A 47 11.17 -19.77 -19.29
C ALA A 47 11.59 -18.66 -18.32
N ARG A 48 10.67 -17.84 -17.79
CA ARG A 48 10.97 -16.86 -16.73
C ARG A 48 11.37 -17.54 -15.42
N THR A 49 10.68 -18.61 -15.03
CA THR A 49 11.05 -19.41 -13.86
C THR A 49 12.43 -20.04 -14.03
N ALA A 50 12.73 -20.58 -15.21
CA ALA A 50 14.04 -21.14 -15.55
C ALA A 50 15.14 -20.07 -15.65
N LYS A 51 14.83 -18.86 -16.14
CA LYS A 51 15.75 -17.71 -16.17
C LYS A 51 16.05 -17.17 -14.78
N ASN A 52 15.08 -17.24 -13.86
CA ASN A 52 15.29 -16.97 -12.44
C ASN A 52 16.11 -18.07 -11.75
N ALA A 53 16.04 -19.32 -12.23
CA ALA A 53 16.85 -20.43 -11.71
C ALA A 53 18.29 -20.45 -12.27
N SER A 54 18.51 -19.93 -13.49
CA SER A 54 19.82 -19.88 -14.16
C SER A 54 20.54 -18.54 -13.98
N ALA A 55 19.87 -17.51 -13.44
CA ALA A 55 20.53 -16.35 -12.86
C ALA A 55 21.07 -16.71 -11.46
N GLY A 56 22.07 -17.60 -11.42
CA GLY A 56 22.88 -17.91 -10.25
C GLY A 56 23.81 -16.76 -9.84
N GLY A 57 23.32 -15.53 -9.85
CA GLY A 57 23.84 -14.52 -8.93
C GLY A 57 23.22 -14.82 -7.58
N SER A 58 24.01 -14.79 -6.51
CA SER A 58 23.53 -14.90 -5.13
C SER A 58 22.41 -13.88 -4.91
N GLY A 59 21.17 -14.32 -5.12
CA GLY A 59 20.00 -13.57 -4.72
C GLY A 59 20.12 -13.46 -3.22
N ASN A 60 20.51 -12.27 -2.73
CA ASN A 60 20.61 -12.01 -1.30
C ASN A 60 19.40 -12.64 -0.64
N PRO A 61 19.57 -13.61 0.27
CA PRO A 61 18.45 -14.30 0.87
C PRO A 61 17.47 -13.24 1.38
N VAL A 62 16.22 -13.30 0.93
CA VAL A 62 15.16 -12.46 1.47
C VAL A 62 14.91 -12.98 2.87
N HIS A 63 15.66 -12.44 3.83
CA HIS A 63 15.52 -12.78 5.24
C HIS A 63 14.18 -12.24 5.74
N TYR A 64 13.15 -13.09 5.69
CA TYR A 64 11.91 -12.81 6.38
C TYR A 64 12.12 -13.01 7.88
N ILE A 65 12.09 -11.91 8.63
CA ILE A 65 12.17 -11.94 10.10
C ILE A 65 10.75 -12.14 10.64
N ARG A 66 10.53 -13.29 11.28
CA ARG A 66 9.29 -13.59 12.02
C ARG A 66 9.07 -12.54 13.10
N ASN A 67 7.81 -12.26 13.43
CA ASN A 67 7.47 -11.17 14.35
C ASN A 67 8.14 -11.34 15.73
N GLU A 68 8.22 -12.57 16.22
CA GLU A 68 8.77 -12.93 17.53
C GLU A 68 10.30 -12.77 17.59
N ALA A 69 10.95 -12.76 16.42
CA ALA A 69 12.39 -12.55 16.29
C ALA A 69 12.74 -11.07 16.07
N ARG A 70 11.75 -10.18 16.01
CA ARG A 70 12.00 -8.73 15.91
C ARG A 70 12.32 -8.16 17.28
N PRO A 71 13.22 -7.16 17.37
CA PRO A 71 13.46 -6.46 18.62
C PRO A 71 12.22 -5.67 19.05
N ASP A 72 12.15 -5.33 20.34
CA ASP A 72 11.02 -4.55 20.91
C ASP A 72 10.95 -3.11 20.38
N LYS A 73 12.06 -2.55 19.87
CA LYS A 73 12.11 -1.21 19.29
C LYS A 73 12.36 -1.26 17.78
N ALA A 74 12.04 -0.15 17.12
CA ALA A 74 12.44 0.06 15.73
C ALA A 74 13.95 -0.12 15.55
N PHE A 75 14.35 -0.73 14.43
CA PHE A 75 15.74 -1.09 14.17
C PHE A 75 16.14 -0.79 12.73
N THR A 76 17.42 -0.57 12.49
CA THR A 76 18.01 -0.43 11.16
C THR A 76 18.84 -1.65 10.80
N THR A 77 19.02 -1.89 9.51
CA THR A 77 19.96 -2.91 9.00
C THR A 77 21.23 -2.23 8.49
N ASP A 78 22.31 -2.98 8.28
CA ASP A 78 23.56 -2.48 7.67
C ASP A 78 23.37 -1.85 6.28
N ARG A 79 22.24 -2.13 5.61
CA ARG A 79 21.86 -1.52 4.33
C ARG A 79 21.29 -0.10 4.45
N ALA A 80 21.03 0.39 5.67
CA ALA A 80 20.48 1.71 5.91
C ALA A 80 21.49 2.77 5.46
N LYS A 81 21.04 3.67 4.57
CA LYS A 81 21.90 4.74 4.02
C LYS A 81 21.72 6.06 4.74
N LYS A 82 20.57 6.23 5.42
CA LYS A 82 20.23 7.43 6.18
C LYS A 82 20.23 7.12 7.66
N ALA A 83 20.77 8.05 8.44
CA ALA A 83 20.72 8.00 9.90
C ALA A 83 19.28 8.18 10.42
N GLY A 84 19.08 7.83 11.68
CA GLY A 84 17.78 7.90 12.35
C GLY A 84 16.77 6.89 11.79
N LYS A 85 15.47 7.19 11.95
CA LYS A 85 14.37 6.25 11.66
C LYS A 85 13.91 6.24 10.19
N ALA A 86 14.56 7.01 9.30
CA ALA A 86 14.17 7.12 7.89
C ALA A 86 14.33 5.82 7.08
N ASN A 87 15.24 4.94 7.51
CA ASN A 87 15.44 3.60 6.94
C ASN A 87 15.19 2.49 7.99
N ALA A 88 14.52 2.81 9.09
CA ALA A 88 14.21 1.84 10.12
C ALA A 88 13.03 0.94 9.70
N SER A 89 13.07 -0.30 10.16
CA SER A 89 11.92 -1.21 10.22
C SER A 89 11.27 -1.09 11.59
N SER A 90 9.95 -1.34 11.65
CA SER A 90 9.28 -1.52 12.93
C SER A 90 9.84 -2.73 13.68
N GLY A 91 9.85 -2.64 15.00
CA GLY A 91 10.10 -3.76 15.89
C GLY A 91 8.97 -4.80 15.88
N GLN A 92 8.93 -5.62 16.93
CA GLN A 92 7.89 -6.60 17.17
C GLN A 92 6.51 -5.94 17.25
N ILE A 93 5.52 -6.52 16.57
CA ILE A 93 4.11 -6.16 16.73
C ILE A 93 3.59 -6.86 17.97
N PHE A 94 3.07 -6.09 18.91
CA PHE A 94 2.65 -6.56 20.23
C PHE A 94 1.21 -7.04 20.26
N VAL A 95 0.41 -6.66 19.26
CA VAL A 95 -1.00 -7.03 19.14
C VAL A 95 -1.21 -8.11 18.08
N THR A 96 -2.30 -8.88 18.22
CA THR A 96 -2.65 -9.99 17.31
C THR A 96 -3.78 -9.68 16.34
N ILE A 97 -4.29 -8.45 16.33
CA ILE A 97 -5.33 -8.04 15.37
C ILE A 97 -4.85 -8.20 13.92
N ALA A 98 -5.78 -8.54 13.04
CA ALA A 98 -5.53 -8.54 11.60
C ALA A 98 -5.26 -7.10 11.08
N PRO A 99 -4.49 -6.94 9.99
CA PRO A 99 -4.22 -5.61 9.42
C PRO A 99 -5.46 -4.82 9.01
N ASP A 100 -6.57 -5.51 8.73
CA ASP A 100 -7.85 -4.98 8.32
C ASP A 100 -8.89 -4.89 9.45
N HIS A 101 -8.49 -5.17 10.70
CA HIS A 101 -9.35 -5.10 11.89
C HIS A 101 -9.96 -3.71 12.10
N PHE A 102 -11.29 -3.65 12.16
CA PHE A 102 -12.06 -2.45 12.50
C PHE A 102 -12.26 -2.29 14.00
N GLY A 103 -12.35 -1.04 14.46
CA GLY A 103 -12.72 -0.72 15.84
C GLY A 103 -11.57 -0.84 16.85
N PRO A 104 -11.88 -0.86 18.15
CA PRO A 104 -10.89 -0.94 19.23
C PRO A 104 -10.06 -2.23 19.19
N ILE A 105 -8.90 -2.21 19.84
CA ILE A 105 -8.04 -3.39 20.00
C ILE A 105 -8.25 -3.92 21.42
N PRO A 106 -8.99 -5.04 21.58
CA PRO A 106 -9.40 -5.52 22.89
C PRO A 106 -8.30 -6.36 23.58
N ALA A 107 -8.53 -6.72 24.84
CA ALA A 107 -7.57 -7.41 25.70
C ALA A 107 -7.11 -8.77 25.15
N GLU A 108 -7.98 -9.51 24.46
CA GLU A 108 -7.67 -10.77 23.79
C GLU A 108 -6.65 -10.61 22.66
N ASN A 109 -6.50 -9.40 22.11
CA ASN A 109 -5.52 -9.09 21.09
C ASN A 109 -4.22 -8.51 21.63
N ASP A 110 -4.09 -8.37 22.95
CA ASP A 110 -2.88 -7.96 23.64
C ASP A 110 -2.38 -9.12 24.52
N PRO A 111 -1.64 -10.09 23.93
CA PRO A 111 -1.27 -11.32 24.62
C PRO A 111 -0.35 -11.11 25.82
N LYS A 112 0.37 -9.98 25.89
CA LYS A 112 1.33 -9.69 26.95
C LYS A 112 0.67 -8.95 28.13
N ARG A 113 -0.01 -7.82 27.90
CA ARG A 113 -0.59 -7.04 29.01
C ARG A 113 -2.03 -7.44 29.32
N ARG A 114 -2.76 -8.02 28.36
CA ARG A 114 -4.18 -8.38 28.46
C ARG A 114 -5.07 -7.18 28.83
N LEU A 115 -4.70 -6.00 28.37
CA LEU A 115 -5.47 -4.77 28.56
C LEU A 115 -6.13 -4.32 27.26
N GLY A 116 -5.51 -4.63 26.13
CA GLY A 116 -5.86 -4.07 24.84
C GLY A 116 -5.13 -2.74 24.64
N VAL A 117 -5.53 -1.98 23.62
CA VAL A 117 -5.04 -0.62 23.43
C VAL A 117 -6.10 0.36 23.92
N LEU A 118 -5.78 1.09 24.98
CA LEU A 118 -6.70 2.00 25.65
C LEU A 118 -6.64 3.40 25.03
N VAL A 119 -7.76 4.12 25.11
CA VAL A 119 -7.83 5.54 24.74
C VAL A 119 -6.90 6.33 25.67
N GLY A 120 -6.07 7.20 25.08
CA GLY A 120 -5.09 8.00 25.82
C GLY A 120 -3.69 7.38 25.89
N GLU A 121 -3.49 6.16 25.38
CA GLU A 121 -2.13 5.63 25.21
C GLU A 121 -1.32 6.48 24.23
N THR A 122 -0.03 6.66 24.56
CA THR A 122 0.91 7.45 23.78
C THR A 122 2.12 6.60 23.41
N TRP A 123 2.73 6.92 22.27
CA TRP A 123 3.89 6.23 21.72
C TRP A 123 4.89 7.28 21.24
N GLU A 124 6.18 6.93 21.25
CA GLU A 124 7.25 7.84 20.87
C GLU A 124 7.13 8.28 19.41
N ASP A 125 6.71 7.37 18.53
CA ASP A 125 6.61 7.61 17.09
C ASP A 125 5.61 6.69 16.35
N ARG A 126 5.55 6.88 15.02
CA ARG A 126 4.71 6.11 14.09
C ARG A 126 5.12 4.64 13.95
N LEU A 127 6.37 4.26 14.24
CA LEU A 127 6.80 2.87 14.23
C LEU A 127 6.33 2.15 15.49
N GLU A 128 6.39 2.78 16.65
CA GLU A 128 5.86 2.23 17.90
C GLU A 128 4.33 2.18 17.90
N CYS A 129 3.66 3.23 17.40
CA CYS A 129 2.21 3.21 17.15
C CYS A 129 1.79 2.03 16.24
N ARG A 130 2.62 1.70 15.23
CA ARG A 130 2.43 0.52 14.38
C ARG A 130 2.59 -0.79 15.16
N GLN A 131 3.49 -0.87 16.14
CA GLN A 131 3.70 -2.08 16.96
C GLN A 131 2.47 -2.41 17.80
N TRP A 132 1.71 -1.39 18.20
CA TRP A 132 0.45 -1.53 18.92
C TRP A 132 -0.79 -1.64 18.01
N GLY A 133 -0.63 -1.63 16.68
CA GLY A 133 -1.74 -1.79 15.72
C GLY A 133 -2.77 -0.65 15.69
N ALA A 134 -2.58 0.39 16.51
CA ALA A 134 -3.40 1.60 16.49
C ALA A 134 -3.43 2.20 15.07
N HIS A 135 -2.26 2.27 14.42
CA HIS A 135 -2.13 2.64 13.02
C HIS A 135 -0.94 1.95 12.34
N PHE A 136 -1.21 0.97 11.47
CA PHE A 136 -0.17 0.13 10.84
C PHE A 136 0.75 0.85 9.83
N PRO A 137 0.28 1.79 9.00
CA PRO A 137 1.19 2.55 8.14
C PRO A 137 2.17 3.38 8.96
N HIS A 138 3.45 3.38 8.59
CA HIS A 138 4.46 4.18 9.29
C HIS A 138 4.57 5.62 8.74
N VAL A 139 4.02 5.89 7.54
CA VAL A 139 4.07 7.20 6.87
C VAL A 139 2.69 7.69 6.47
N ALA A 140 1.92 6.89 5.72
CA ALA A 140 0.61 7.32 5.21
C ALA A 140 -0.33 7.73 6.35
N GLY A 141 -1.16 8.75 6.14
CA GLY A 141 -2.12 9.21 7.14
C GLY A 141 -3.33 8.30 7.29
N ILE A 142 -3.68 7.51 6.26
CA ILE A 142 -4.87 6.65 6.24
C ILE A 142 -4.43 5.19 6.10
N ALA A 143 -4.96 4.32 6.96
CA ALA A 143 -4.88 2.87 6.85
C ALA A 143 -6.21 2.33 6.30
N GLY A 144 -6.17 1.62 5.17
CA GLY A 144 -7.37 1.11 4.54
C GLY A 144 -7.16 0.47 3.18
N GLN A 145 -8.19 -0.24 2.73
CA GLN A 145 -8.31 -0.78 1.37
C GLN A 145 -9.60 -0.25 0.74
N SER A 146 -9.54 0.15 -0.53
CA SER A 146 -10.65 0.82 -1.23
C SER A 146 -11.95 0.02 -1.27
N GLU A 147 -11.85 -1.32 -1.22
CA GLU A 147 -12.99 -2.24 -1.30
C GLU A 147 -13.41 -2.80 0.07
N HIS A 148 -12.64 -2.53 1.13
CA HIS A 148 -12.90 -3.07 2.46
C HIS A 148 -13.29 -1.98 3.46
N GLY A 149 -12.61 -0.83 3.42
CA GLY A 149 -12.79 0.30 4.33
C GLY A 149 -11.47 0.78 4.91
N ALA A 150 -11.52 1.90 5.62
CA ALA A 150 -10.41 2.43 6.40
C ALA A 150 -10.51 1.99 7.87
N GLN A 151 -9.43 1.46 8.42
CA GLN A 151 -9.34 1.01 9.82
C GLN A 151 -8.89 2.13 10.76
N SER A 152 -8.01 3.02 10.29
CA SER A 152 -7.51 4.12 11.11
C SER A 152 -6.96 5.31 10.32
N VAL A 153 -6.92 6.46 10.98
CA VAL A 153 -6.31 7.70 10.48
C VAL A 153 -5.34 8.29 11.50
N ALA A 154 -4.35 9.02 11.00
CA ALA A 154 -3.41 9.81 11.80
C ALA A 154 -3.55 11.30 11.44
N LEU A 155 -3.86 12.11 12.45
CA LEU A 155 -3.89 13.58 12.40
C LEU A 155 -2.49 14.09 12.75
N SER A 156 -1.73 14.57 11.76
CA SER A 156 -0.32 14.94 11.97
C SER A 156 0.02 16.34 11.45
N GLY A 157 -0.97 17.21 11.25
CA GLY A 157 -0.78 18.55 10.67
C GLY A 157 -0.17 18.53 9.26
N GLY A 158 -0.42 17.44 8.51
CA GLY A 158 0.21 17.19 7.23
C GLY A 158 -0.49 17.88 6.05
N TYR A 159 -1.72 18.37 6.26
CA TYR A 159 -2.53 19.09 5.29
C TYR A 159 -3.02 20.39 5.95
N ILE A 160 -3.01 21.48 5.18
CA ILE A 160 -3.38 22.81 5.68
C ILE A 160 -4.88 22.94 5.93
N ASP A 161 -5.68 22.10 5.26
CA ASP A 161 -7.14 22.09 5.34
C ASP A 161 -7.66 21.21 6.51
N ASP A 162 -6.76 20.62 7.31
CA ASP A 162 -7.15 19.86 8.50
C ASP A 162 -7.56 20.80 9.64
N GLU A 163 -8.68 20.49 10.32
CA GLU A 163 -9.13 21.18 11.53
C GLU A 163 -9.38 20.16 12.65
N ASP A 164 -8.88 20.40 13.87
CA ASP A 164 -9.11 19.51 15.01
C ASP A 164 -9.83 20.24 16.15
N HIS A 165 -11.04 19.79 16.46
CA HIS A 165 -11.91 20.33 17.51
C HIS A 165 -12.13 19.31 18.65
N GLY A 166 -11.28 18.29 18.74
CA GLY A 166 -11.32 17.26 19.78
C GLY A 166 -12.36 16.17 19.51
N GLU A 167 -13.64 16.46 19.78
CA GLU A 167 -14.73 15.48 19.57
C GLU A 167 -14.98 15.20 18.07
N TRP A 168 -14.72 16.18 17.23
CA TRP A 168 -14.79 16.08 15.77
C TRP A 168 -13.61 16.79 15.13
N PHE A 169 -13.34 16.46 13.88
CA PHE A 169 -12.27 17.07 13.09
C PHE A 169 -12.63 17.02 11.60
N LEU A 170 -12.06 17.94 10.83
CA LEU A 170 -12.04 17.87 9.37
C LEU A 170 -10.72 17.24 8.94
N TYR A 171 -10.82 16.21 8.10
CA TYR A 171 -9.67 15.44 7.65
C TYR A 171 -9.54 15.51 6.13
N THR A 172 -8.34 15.88 5.67
CA THR A 172 -8.02 15.97 4.26
C THR A 172 -7.60 14.62 3.71
N GLY A 173 -8.12 14.26 2.53
CA GLY A 173 -7.67 13.09 1.80
C GLY A 173 -6.17 13.12 1.48
N SER A 174 -5.64 11.97 1.09
CA SER A 174 -4.27 11.86 0.62
C SER A 174 -4.12 12.18 -0.87
N GLY A 175 -2.92 12.53 -1.31
CA GLY A 175 -2.60 12.75 -2.72
C GLY A 175 -2.70 14.22 -3.13
N GLY A 176 -2.84 14.46 -4.43
CA GLY A 176 -2.79 15.82 -4.99
C GLY A 176 -1.40 16.45 -5.02
N ARG A 177 -0.35 15.67 -4.67
CA ARG A 177 1.03 16.14 -4.47
C ARG A 177 2.00 15.49 -5.45
N ASP A 178 2.94 16.27 -5.99
CA ASP A 178 4.10 15.69 -6.67
C ASP A 178 5.10 15.11 -5.65
N LEU A 179 5.23 13.78 -5.69
CA LEU A 179 6.15 13.00 -4.87
C LEU A 179 7.33 12.42 -5.68
N SER A 180 7.60 12.98 -6.86
CA SER A 180 8.79 12.68 -7.65
C SER A 180 10.08 12.84 -6.83
N GLY A 181 11.15 12.13 -7.23
CA GLY A 181 12.43 12.20 -6.53
C GLY A 181 12.44 11.49 -5.16
N ASN A 182 11.60 10.46 -4.97
CA ASN A 182 11.53 9.67 -3.73
C ASN A 182 11.10 10.50 -2.49
N LYS A 183 10.30 11.54 -2.71
CA LYS A 183 9.66 12.30 -1.62
C LYS A 183 8.59 11.43 -0.94
N ARG A 184 8.32 11.73 0.32
CA ARG A 184 7.25 11.11 1.12
C ARG A 184 6.10 12.07 1.39
N THR A 185 6.40 13.37 1.39
CA THR A 185 5.44 14.45 1.52
C THR A 185 5.88 15.62 0.64
N ASN A 186 4.94 16.49 0.33
CA ASN A 186 5.15 17.79 -0.29
C ASN A 186 4.13 18.74 0.33
N LYS A 187 4.53 19.99 0.62
CA LYS A 187 3.61 20.98 1.21
C LYS A 187 2.63 21.51 0.16
N GLU A 188 3.06 21.58 -1.09
CA GLU A 188 2.27 22.13 -2.19
C GLU A 188 1.37 21.07 -2.81
N GLN A 189 0.11 21.42 -3.00
CA GLN A 189 -0.81 20.67 -3.85
C GLN A 189 -0.56 21.08 -5.30
N SER A 190 -0.38 20.09 -6.17
CA SER A 190 -0.07 20.28 -7.60
C SER A 190 -1.13 19.67 -8.52
N SER A 191 -2.18 19.06 -7.97
CA SER A 191 -3.28 18.44 -8.73
C SER A 191 -4.47 18.11 -7.83
N ASP A 192 -5.64 17.93 -8.42
CA ASP A 192 -6.85 17.52 -7.68
C ASP A 192 -6.66 16.15 -7.02
N GLN A 193 -7.09 16.06 -5.77
CA GLN A 193 -7.23 14.77 -5.08
C GLN A 193 -8.36 13.96 -5.68
N LYS A 194 -8.28 12.63 -5.53
CA LYS A 194 -9.25 11.68 -6.07
C LYS A 194 -9.77 10.77 -4.99
N PHE A 195 -11.02 10.32 -5.13
CA PHE A 195 -11.57 9.22 -4.33
C PHE A 195 -11.10 7.88 -4.87
N ASP A 196 -9.79 7.63 -4.79
CA ASP A 196 -9.17 6.34 -5.07
C ASP A 196 -8.39 5.83 -3.85
N LYS A 197 -7.97 4.55 -3.89
CA LYS A 197 -7.12 3.93 -2.86
C LYS A 197 -7.60 4.20 -1.43
N MET A 198 -6.78 4.84 -0.60
CA MET A 198 -7.10 5.12 0.80
C MET A 198 -8.20 6.16 0.97
N ASN A 199 -8.34 7.11 0.04
CA ASN A 199 -9.44 8.07 0.07
C ASN A 199 -10.78 7.37 -0.24
N ALA A 200 -10.77 6.41 -1.17
CA ALA A 200 -11.90 5.53 -1.41
C ALA A 200 -12.22 4.65 -0.18
N ALA A 201 -11.20 4.18 0.54
CA ALA A 201 -11.37 3.41 1.77
C ALA A 201 -12.10 4.22 2.87
N LEU A 202 -11.70 5.47 3.09
CA LEU A 202 -12.41 6.37 4.03
C LEU A 202 -13.84 6.66 3.58
N ARG A 203 -14.03 6.95 2.28
CA ARG A 203 -15.37 7.16 1.71
C ARG A 203 -16.26 5.94 1.92
N LEU A 204 -15.71 4.73 1.78
CA LEU A 204 -16.44 3.49 2.02
C LEU A 204 -16.81 3.34 3.51
N SER A 205 -15.88 3.57 4.44
CA SER A 205 -16.17 3.53 5.88
C SER A 205 -17.28 4.51 6.27
N CYS A 206 -17.26 5.73 5.73
CA CYS A 206 -18.32 6.72 5.91
C CYS A 206 -19.67 6.20 5.41
N LYS A 207 -19.73 5.66 4.19
CA LYS A 207 -20.96 5.09 3.62
C LYS A 207 -21.51 3.89 4.41
N LYS A 208 -20.65 3.13 5.06
CA LYS A 208 -21.00 1.89 5.77
C LYS A 208 -21.14 2.06 7.28
N GLY A 209 -20.76 3.22 7.83
CA GLY A 209 -20.71 3.45 9.28
C GLY A 209 -19.64 2.63 10.00
N TYR A 210 -18.54 2.29 9.33
CA TYR A 210 -17.45 1.52 9.96
C TYR A 210 -16.64 2.39 10.91
N PRO A 211 -16.24 1.85 12.09
CA PRO A 211 -15.44 2.59 13.05
C PRO A 211 -14.01 2.79 12.52
N VAL A 212 -13.47 3.97 12.74
CA VAL A 212 -12.11 4.37 12.34
C VAL A 212 -11.35 4.77 13.60
N ARG A 213 -10.24 4.08 13.92
CA ARG A 213 -9.37 4.53 15.03
C ARG A 213 -8.64 5.82 14.64
N VAL A 214 -8.47 6.73 15.60
CA VAL A 214 -7.82 8.03 15.37
C VAL A 214 -6.57 8.11 16.24
N VAL A 215 -5.45 8.48 15.62
CA VAL A 215 -4.18 8.82 16.29
C VAL A 215 -3.91 10.30 16.05
N ARG A 216 -3.55 11.03 17.11
CA ARG A 216 -3.15 12.44 17.08
C ARG A 216 -1.69 12.56 17.46
#